data_AF-A0A9W3P5T1-F1
#
_entry.id   AF-A0A9W3P5T1-F1
#
_cell.length_a   1.000
_cell.length_b   1.000
_cell.length_c   1.000
_cell.angle_alpha   90.00
_cell.angle_beta   90.00
_cell.angle_gamma   90.00
#
_symmetry.space_group_name_H-M   'P 1'
#
loop_
_entity.id
_entity.type
_entity.pdbx_description
1 polymer ?
#
loop_
_entity_poly.entity_id
_entity_poly.type
_entity_poly.pdbx_seq_one_letter_code
_entity_poly.pdbx_strand_id
1 'polypeptide(L)' 'MKDVIGGSVGDECAKQKRYTEVMKKFNEIIENDLHLESVLVPIGDGMTISKVKK' A
#
# COMPACT_ATOMS: atom_id res chain seq x y z
N MET A 1 3.99 1.99 -5.18
CA MET A 1 3.79 0.83 -4.28
C MET A 1 2.65 -0.01 -4.83
N LYS A 2 2.95 -1.04 -5.63
CA LYS A 2 1.92 -1.84 -6.32
C LYS A 2 1.69 -3.13 -5.55
N ASP A 3 0.51 -3.23 -4.94
CA ASP A 3 -0.21 -4.46 -4.55
C ASP A 3 -0.04 -4.99 -3.13
N VAL A 4 -1.04 -4.70 -2.26
CA VAL A 4 -1.32 -5.38 -0.98
C VAL A 4 -2.80 -5.18 -0.59
N ILE A 5 -3.39 -6.18 0.10
CA ILE A 5 -4.82 -6.57 0.25
C ILE A 5 -5.30 -7.49 -0.87
N GLY A 6 -4.87 -8.75 -0.84
CA GLY A 6 -5.45 -9.84 -1.64
C GLY A 6 -5.59 -9.53 -3.15
N GLY A 7 -4.68 -8.72 -3.70
CA GLY A 7 -4.74 -8.24 -5.10
C GLY A 7 -5.70 -7.08 -5.36
N SER A 8 -6.64 -6.77 -4.46
CA SER A 8 -7.74 -5.82 -4.70
C SER A 8 -7.38 -4.34 -4.88
N VAL A 9 -6.15 -3.96 -4.53
CA VAL A 9 -5.65 -2.59 -4.72
C VAL A 9 -5.04 -2.39 -6.11
N GLY A 10 -4.47 -3.44 -6.71
CA GLY A 10 -3.89 -3.42 -8.05
C GLY A 10 -4.75 -4.06 -9.13
N ASP A 11 -5.77 -4.81 -8.74
CA ASP A 11 -6.69 -5.49 -9.65
C ASP A 11 -8.04 -4.76 -9.68
N GLU A 12 -8.31 -4.05 -10.79
CA GLU A 12 -9.60 -3.39 -11.03
C GLU A 12 -10.76 -4.39 -11.18
N CYS A 13 -10.48 -5.66 -11.48
CA CYS A 13 -11.47 -6.73 -11.55
C CYS A 13 -11.73 -7.41 -10.20
N ALA A 14 -10.91 -7.17 -9.18
CA ALA A 14 -11.15 -7.69 -7.85
C ALA A 14 -12.29 -6.93 -7.16
N LYS A 15 -13.08 -7.64 -6.35
CA LYS A 15 -14.17 -7.01 -5.57
C LYS A 15 -13.60 -5.94 -4.65
N GLN A 16 -13.83 -4.68 -5.00
CA GLN A 16 -13.47 -3.54 -4.17
C GLN A 16 -14.20 -3.66 -2.83
N LYS A 17 -13.43 -3.65 -1.75
CA LYS A 17 -13.96 -3.66 -0.39
C LYS A 17 -14.03 -2.23 0.12
N ARG A 18 -14.85 -1.99 1.15
CA ARG A 18 -15.03 -0.65 1.76
C ARG A 18 -13.70 0.03 2.14
N TYR A 19 -12.66 -0.75 2.41
CA TYR A 19 -11.35 -0.28 2.83
C TYR A 19 -10.31 -0.19 1.69
N THR A 20 -10.63 -0.63 0.46
CA THR A 20 -9.72 -0.57 -0.70
C THR A 20 -9.32 0.87 -1.03
N GLU A 21 -10.27 1.81 -1.03
CA GLU A 21 -9.99 3.23 -1.30
C GLU A 21 -9.13 3.88 -0.20
N VAL A 22 -9.32 3.47 1.06
CA VAL A 22 -8.48 3.94 2.17
C VAL A 22 -7.04 3.46 1.99
N MET A 23 -6.86 2.20 1.58
CA MET A 23 -5.53 1.64 1.36
C MET A 23 -4.81 2.26 0.16
N LYS A 24 -5.54 2.56 -0.94
CA LYS A 24 -4.96 3.28 -2.09
C LYS A 24 -4.38 4.63 -1.68
N LYS A 25 -5.17 5.45 -0.98
CA LYS A 25 -4.72 6.75 -0.48
C LYS A 25 -3.55 6.63 0.50
N PHE A 26 -3.58 5.63 1.36
CA PHE A 26 -2.46 5.37 2.27
C PHE A 26 -1.17 5.05 1.52
N ASN A 27 -1.23 4.18 0.50
CA ASN A 27 -0.08 3.86 -0.34
C ASN A 27 0.44 5.08 -1.11
N GLU A 28 -0.45 5.92 -1.65
CA GLU A 28 -0.08 7.18 -2.30
C GLU A 28 0.62 8.15 -1.34
N ILE A 29 0.12 8.29 -0.11
CA ILE A 29 0.74 9.16 0.90
C ILE A 29 2.15 8.69 1.22
N ILE A 30 2.33 7.39 1.47
CA ILE A 30 3.63 6.84 1.84
C ILE A 30 4.64 6.90 0.68
N GLU A 31 4.20 6.63 -0.55
CA GLU A 31 5.06 6.67 -1.73
C GLU A 31 5.56 8.08 -2.04
N ASN A 32 4.78 9.12 -1.71
CA ASN A 32 5.13 10.51 -1.96
C ASN A 32 5.74 11.23 -0.74
N ASP A 33 5.86 10.58 0.42
CA ASP A 33 6.44 11.22 1.60
C ASP A 33 7.97 11.28 1.52
N LEU A 34 8.49 12.51 1.38
CA LEU A 34 9.94 12.77 1.30
C LEU A 34 10.70 12.38 2.57
N HIS A 35 10.02 12.28 3.72
CA HIS A 35 10.61 11.89 5.00
C HIS A 35 10.63 10.37 5.20
N LEU A 36 10.04 9.59 4.28
CA LEU A 36 9.98 8.14 4.40
C LEU A 36 10.79 7.46 3.29
N GLU A 37 11.42 6.35 3.67
CA GLU A 37 11.87 5.31 2.75
C GLU A 37 11.00 4.08 3.02
N SER A 38 10.23 3.65 2.04
CA SER A 38 9.21 2.63 2.25
C SER A 38 9.30 1.49 1.24
N VAL A 39 9.12 0.27 1.73
CA VAL A 39 9.13 -0.96 0.93
C VAL A 39 7.90 -1.79 1.24
N LEU A 40 7.30 -2.32 0.17
CA LEU A 40 6.19 -3.26 0.26
C LEU A 40 6.75 -4.68 0.31
N VAL A 41 6.37 -5.42 1.34
CA VAL A 41 6.78 -6.81 1.52
C VAL A 41 5.54 -7.70 1.37
N PRO A 42 5.53 -8.64 0.41
CA PRO A 42 4.37 -9.49 0.12
C PRO A 42 4.26 -10.65 1.12
N ILE A 43 4.10 -10.33 2.41
CA ILE A 43 3.87 -11.30 3.49
C ILE A 43 2.43 -11.13 4.00
N GLY A 44 1.70 -12.25 4.08
CA GLY A 44 0.29 -12.26 4.48
C GLY A 44 -0.59 -11.56 3.44
N ASP A 45 -1.52 -10.73 3.91
CA ASP A 45 -2.28 -9.83 3.03
C ASP A 45 -1.40 -8.71 2.45
N GLY A 46 -0.18 -8.59 2.97
CA GLY A 46 0.89 -7.70 2.57
C GLY A 46 1.21 -6.63 3.60
N MET A 47 2.49 -6.27 3.72
CA MET A 47 3.00 -5.41 4.79
C MET A 47 3.89 -4.30 4.25
N THR A 48 3.64 -3.07 4.67
CA THR A 48 4.50 -1.92 4.35
C THR A 48 5.47 -1.68 5.50
N ILE A 49 6.77 -1.66 5.20
CA ILE A 49 7.82 -1.25 6.12
C ILE A 49 8.30 0.14 5.70
N SER A 50 8.26 1.10 6.62
CA SER A 50 8.71 2.47 6.39
C SER A 50 9.79 2.85 7.40
N LYS A 51 10.85 3.48 6.92
CA LYS A 51 11.92 4.07 7.72
C LYS A 51 11.84 5.59 7.62
N VAL A 52 11.88 6.26 8.76
CA VAL A 52 11.98 7.73 8.81
C VAL A 52 13.40 8.16 8.42
N LYS A 53 13.49 8.97 7.37
CA LYS A 53 14.70 9.69 6.96
C LYS A 53 14.89 10.86 7.93
N LYS A 54 16.12 11.02 8.44
CA LYS A 54 16.53 12.19 9.22
C LYS A 54 16.94 13.33 8.29
#